data_AF-A0A2D6FCG5-F1
#
_entry.id   AF-A0A2D6FCG5-F1
#
_cell.length_a   1.000
_cell.length_b   1.000
_cell.length_c   1.000
_cell.angle_alpha   90.00
_cell.angle_beta   90.00
_cell.angle_gamma   90.00
#
_symmetry.space_group_name_H-M   'P 1'
#
loop_
_entity.id
_entity.type
_entity.pdbx_description
1 polymer ?
#
loop_
_entity_poly.entity_id
_entity_poly.type
_entity_poly.pdbx_seq_one_letter_code
_entity_poly.pdbx_strand_id
1 'polypeptide(L)' 'MAWEYTQLRFVPRGKSWTGEIEELWLDDQPLISRNHPQKVSLVELMNELGAQGWELVTYAQPFTGYHGGCYTFKRQTK' A
#
# COMPACT_ATOMS: atom_id res chain seq x y z
N MET A 1 20.98 4.39 11.94
CA MET A 1 20.00 3.55 11.21
C MET A 1 18.64 4.17 11.45
N ALA A 2 17.99 4.65 10.41
CA ALA A 2 16.62 5.17 10.49
C ALA A 2 15.65 4.17 9.86
N TRP A 3 14.39 4.24 10.27
CA TRP A 3 13.32 3.48 9.65
C TRP A 3 12.52 4.41 8.76
N GLU A 4 12.17 3.94 7.58
CA GLU A 4 11.15 4.55 6.74
C GLU A 4 9.88 3.72 6.84
N TYR A 5 8.74 4.39 6.76
CA TYR A 5 7.42 3.77 6.74
C TYR A 5 6.70 4.13 5.46
N THR A 6 5.97 3.18 4.89
CA THR A 6 5.03 3.50 3.81
C THR A 6 3.67 2.93 4.11
N GLN A 7 2.65 3.72 3.81
CA GLN A 7 1.25 3.35 3.98
C GLN A 7 0.53 3.46 2.66
N LEU A 8 -0.18 2.41 2.28
CA LEU A 8 -0.97 2.39 1.07
C LEU A 8 -2.39 1.92 1.31
N ARG A 9 -3.31 2.52 0.58
CA ARG A 9 -4.73 2.17 0.55
C ARG A 9 -5.05 1.55 -0.79
N PHE A 10 -5.26 0.24 -0.79
CA PHE A 10 -5.63 -0.52 -1.98
C PHE A 10 -7.14 -0.79 -1.98
N VAL A 11 -7.79 -0.62 -3.13
CA VAL A 11 -9.20 -0.92 -3.35
C VAL A 11 -9.32 -1.92 -4.51
N PRO A 12 -9.77 -3.16 -4.26
CA PRO A 12 -9.92 -4.17 -5.31
C PRO A 12 -11.07 -3.83 -6.25
N ARG A 13 -10.92 -4.15 -7.53
CA ARG A 13 -12.02 -4.10 -8.51
C ARG A 13 -12.67 -5.49 -8.60
N GLY A 14 -13.71 -5.70 -7.78
CA GLY A 14 -14.44 -6.97 -7.73
C GLY A 14 -13.70 -8.03 -6.89
N LYS A 15 -13.70 -9.28 -7.36
CA LYS A 15 -13.07 -10.42 -6.64
C LYS A 15 -11.63 -10.72 -7.09
N SER A 16 -10.98 -9.79 -7.81
CA SER A 16 -9.61 -9.98 -8.30
C SER A 16 -8.58 -9.32 -7.38
N TRP A 17 -7.32 -9.74 -7.53
CA TRP A 17 -6.15 -9.09 -6.92
C TRP A 17 -5.74 -7.79 -7.64
N THR A 18 -6.50 -7.39 -8.66
CA THR A 18 -6.31 -6.15 -9.40
C THR A 18 -7.24 -5.08 -8.86
N GLY A 19 -6.73 -3.87 -8.72
CA GLY A 19 -7.45 -2.77 -8.10
C GLY A 19 -6.73 -1.47 -8.28
N GLU A 20 -6.95 -0.55 -7.35
CA GLU A 20 -6.37 0.79 -7.37
C GLU A 20 -5.70 1.10 -6.04
N ILE A 21 -4.53 1.73 -6.09
CA ILE A 21 -3.99 2.47 -4.95
C ILE A 21 -4.62 3.84 -4.98
N GLU A 22 -5.50 4.12 -4.01
CA GLU A 22 -6.11 5.44 -3.83
C GLU A 22 -5.18 6.40 -3.09
N GLU A 23 -4.35 5.88 -2.19
CA GLU A 23 -3.39 6.67 -1.42
C GLU A 23 -2.12 5.86 -1.20
N LEU A 24 -0.98 6.54 -1.33
CA LEU A 24 0.34 6.02 -0.96
C LEU A 24 1.12 7.15 -0.29
N TRP A 25 1.65 6.87 0.89
CA TRP A 25 2.45 7.79 1.69
C TRP A 25 3.80 7.15 1.99
N LEU A 26 4.86 7.94 1.90
CA LEU A 26 6.20 7.60 2.39
C LEU A 26 6.51 8.56 3.53
N ASP A 27 6.51 8.04 4.76
CA ASP A 27 6.47 8.83 5.98
C ASP A 27 5.37 9.91 5.89
N ASP A 28 5.74 11.20 5.93
CA ASP A 28 4.80 12.32 5.84
C ASP A 28 4.58 12.82 4.40
N GLN A 29 5.18 12.19 3.39
CA GLN A 29 5.10 12.60 1.99
C GLN A 29 4.05 11.79 1.21
N PRO A 30 3.01 12.43 0.65
CA PRO A 30 2.07 11.75 -0.24
C PRO A 30 2.72 11.51 -1.61
N LEU A 31 2.70 10.26 -2.07
CA LEU A 31 3.18 9.85 -3.39
C LEU A 31 2.01 9.61 -4.36
N ILE A 32 0.91 9.05 -3.87
CA ILE A 32 -0.34 8.85 -4.63
C ILE A 32 -1.48 9.43 -3.80
N SER A 33 -2.39 10.15 -4.46
CA SER A 33 -3.57 10.74 -3.84
C SER A 33 -4.84 10.29 -4.56
N ARG A 34 -5.98 10.37 -3.86
CA ARG A 34 -7.28 9.90 -4.37
C ARG A 34 -7.72 10.56 -5.67
N ASN A 35 -7.19 11.74 -5.98
CA ASN A 35 -7.51 12.46 -7.21
C ASN A 35 -6.89 11.79 -8.46
N HIS A 36 -5.83 10.99 -8.27
CA HIS A 36 -5.13 10.31 -9.35
C HIS A 36 -4.74 8.88 -8.91
N PRO A 37 -5.72 7.98 -8.73
CA PRO A 37 -5.47 6.61 -8.29
C PRO A 37 -4.67 5.83 -9.33
N GLN A 38 -3.83 4.91 -8.86
CA GLN A 38 -2.99 4.07 -9.74
C GLN A 38 -3.54 2.66 -9.80
N LYS A 39 -3.75 2.13 -11.02
CA LYS A 39 -4.17 0.74 -11.20
C LYS A 39 -2.99 -0.18 -10.95
N VAL A 40 -3.18 -1.15 -10.07
CA VAL A 40 -2.13 -2.11 -9.69
C VAL A 40 -2.69 -3.51 -9.53
N SER A 41 -1.82 -4.50 -9.67
CA SER A 41 -2.00 -5.81 -9.03
C SER A 41 -1.42 -5.74 -7.62
N LEU A 42 -2.22 -6.08 -6.61
CA LEU A 42 -1.76 -6.13 -5.23
C LEU A 42 -0.58 -7.10 -5.08
N VAL A 43 -0.63 -8.24 -5.77
CA VAL A 43 0.43 -9.27 -5.70
C VAL A 43 1.75 -8.74 -6.27
N GLU A 44 1.72 -8.05 -7.41
CA GLU A 44 2.92 -7.49 -8.03
C GLU A 44 3.52 -6.40 -7.13
N LEU A 45 2.69 -5.50 -6.61
CA LEU A 45 3.11 -4.45 -5.67
C LEU A 45 3.79 -5.04 -4.43
N MET A 46 3.21 -6.09 -3.83
CA MET A 46 3.77 -6.76 -2.65
C MET A 46 5.15 -7.36 -2.96
N ASN A 47 5.30 -7.97 -4.13
CA ASN A 47 6.57 -8.54 -4.58
C ASN A 47 7.62 -7.44 -4.80
N GLU A 48 7.27 -6.32 -5.42
CA GLU A 48 8.16 -5.18 -5.64
C GLU A 48 8.63 -4.56 -4.33
N LEU A 49 7.70 -4.36 -3.38
CA LEU A 49 8.01 -3.86 -2.05
C LEU A 49 8.97 -4.81 -1.31
N GLY A 50 8.69 -6.11 -1.34
CA GLY A 50 9.57 -7.12 -0.75
C GLY A 50 10.97 -7.12 -1.37
N ALA A 51 11.08 -6.99 -2.69
CA ALA A 51 12.37 -6.89 -3.39
C ALA A 51 13.18 -5.63 -3.00
N GLN A 52 12.50 -4.57 -2.60
CA GLN A 52 13.09 -3.33 -2.10
C GLN A 52 13.38 -3.36 -0.57
N GLY A 53 13.14 -4.49 0.10
CA GLY A 53 13.39 -4.66 1.53
C GLY A 53 12.30 -4.06 2.42
N TRP A 54 11.11 -3.76 1.88
CA TRP A 54 9.95 -3.37 2.68
C TRP A 54 9.30 -4.59 3.33
N GLU A 55 9.10 -4.51 4.63
CA GLU A 55 8.45 -5.54 5.44
C GLU A 55 7.02 -5.09 5.76
N LEU A 56 6.04 -5.96 5.50
CA LEU A 56 4.65 -5.72 5.91
C LEU A 56 4.55 -5.77 7.44
N VAL A 57 4.11 -4.66 8.04
CA VAL A 57 3.96 -4.53 9.50
C VAL A 57 2.51 -4.78 9.91
N THR A 58 1.57 -4.12 9.23
CA THR A 58 0.15 -4.21 9.56
C THR A 58 -0.71 -4.22 8.32
N TYR A 59 -1.84 -4.91 8.44
CA TYR A 59 -2.96 -4.86 7.51
C TYR A 59 -4.23 -4.54 8.29
N ALA A 60 -4.99 -3.56 7.82
CA ALA A 60 -6.28 -3.20 8.38
C ALA A 60 -7.32 -3.11 7.27
N GLN A 61 -8.41 -3.87 7.41
CA GLN A 61 -9.58 -3.74 6.57
C GLN A 61 -10.60 -2.82 7.26
N PRO A 62 -11.07 -1.74 6.62
CA PRO A 62 -12.13 -0.92 7.19
C PRO A 62 -13.41 -1.74 7.36
N PHE A 63 -14.03 -1.67 8.54
CA PHE A 63 -15.29 -2.36 8.86
C PHE A 63 -16.53 -1.80 8.11
N THR A 64 -16.34 -0.88 7.17
CA THR A 64 -17.40 -0.08 6.56
C THR A 64 -18.05 -0.70 5.32
N GLY A 65 -17.88 -2.01 5.07
CA GLY A 65 -18.41 -2.68 3.88
C GLY A 65 -17.67 -2.34 2.58
N TYR A 66 -16.61 -1.53 2.66
CA TYR A 66 -15.67 -1.30 1.57
C TYR A 66 -14.71 -2.50 1.42
N HIS A 67 -14.45 -2.92 0.18
CA HIS A 67 -13.54 -4.04 -0.10
C HIS A 67 -12.05 -3.68 -0.03
N GLY A 68 -11.69 -2.44 0.34
CA GLY A 68 -10.31 -1.97 0.37
C GLY A 68 -9.54 -2.37 1.63
N GLY A 69 -8.22 -2.36 1.55
CA GLY A 69 -7.30 -2.63 2.65
C GLY A 69 -6.25 -1.54 2.79
N CYS A 70 -5.91 -1.19 4.03
CA CYS A 70 -4.78 -0.34 4.36
C CYS A 70 -3.60 -1.25 4.74
N TYR A 71 -2.44 -1.03 4.12
CA TYR A 71 -1.23 -1.79 4.36
C TYR A 71 -0.13 -0.84 4.82
N THR A 72 0.55 -1.20 5.91
CA THR A 72 1.70 -0.45 6.43
C THR A 72 2.94 -1.30 6.29
N PHE A 73 3.99 -0.73 5.72
CA PHE A 73 5.30 -1.35 5.59
C PHE A 73 6.36 -0.50 6.27
N LYS A 74 7.48 -1.13 6.59
CA LYS A 74 8.69 -0.45 7.06
C LYS A 74 9.92 -0.99 6.34
N ARG A 75 10.97 -0.18 6.22
CA ARG A 75 12.30 -0.67 5.85
C ARG A 75 13.39 0.06 6.61
N GLN A 76 14.55 -0.56 6.76
CA GLN A 76 15.73 0.11 7.28
C GLN A 76 16.40 0.91 6.17
N THR A 77 16.72 2.18 6.43
CA THR A 77 17.62 2.95 5.57
C THR A 77 19.06 2.58 5.86
N LYS A 78 19.82 2.33 4.79
CA LYS A 78 21.26 2.07 4.85
C LYS A 78 22.03 3.32 5.23
#